data_AF-A0A7S2G693-F1
#
_entry.id   AF-A0A7S2G693-F1
#
_cell.length_a   1.000
_cell.length_b   1.000
_cell.length_c   1.000
_cell.angle_alpha   90.00
_cell.angle_beta   90.00
_cell.angle_gamma   90.00
#
_symmetry.space_group_name_H-M   'P 1'
#
loop_
_entity.id
_entity.type
_entity.pdbx_description
1 polymer ?
#
loop_
_entity_poly.entity_id
_entity_poly.type
_entity_poly.pdbx_seq_one_letter_code
_entity_poly.pdbx_strand_id
1 'polypeptide(L)'
;GGDNISVTKGIISRYDMMRFGHEGGDSTAKLLVIQIDAAINSGNSGGPVFDGMGRVCGVAFCKDADNGTDNVGYIIPTSVLRTFVAEVQTHGKWPGIPGLGFDFQTIENECQRRALKMEEAGLS
;
A
#
# COMPACT_ATOMS: atom_id res chain seq x y z
N GLY A 1 -20.77 -4.21 24.99
CA GLY A 1 -19.86 -5.35 25.17
C GLY A 1 -20.23 -6.39 24.16
N GLY A 2 -19.29 -6.86 23.34
CA GLY A 2 -19.59 -7.82 22.28
C GLY A 2 -18.31 -8.46 21.76
N ASP A 3 -18.04 -9.69 22.19
CA ASP A 3 -16.88 -10.51 21.82
C ASP A 3 -17.05 -11.17 20.44
N ASN A 4 -17.81 -10.56 19.53
CA ASN A 4 -18.14 -11.17 18.25
C ASN A 4 -17.09 -10.84 17.19
N ILE A 5 -16.49 -11.89 16.64
CA ILE A 5 -15.61 -11.81 15.48
C ILE A 5 -16.46 -11.39 14.26
N SER A 6 -16.03 -10.35 13.56
CA SER A 6 -16.61 -9.93 12.28
C SER A 6 -15.78 -10.47 11.12
N VAL A 7 -16.45 -11.09 10.14
CA VAL A 7 -15.82 -11.61 8.92
C VAL A 7 -16.47 -10.95 7.72
N THR A 8 -15.65 -10.36 6.85
CA THR A 8 -16.10 -9.83 5.56
C THR A 8 -15.38 -10.55 4.43
N LYS A 9 -16.08 -10.71 3.31
CA LYS A 9 -15.56 -11.35 2.09
C LYS A 9 -15.73 -10.39 0.93
N GLY A 10 -14.72 -10.35 0.07
CA GLY A 10 -14.71 -9.53 -1.13
C GLY A 10 -13.69 -10.05 -2.14
N ILE A 11 -13.41 -9.24 -3.15
CA ILE A 11 -12.41 -9.46 -4.19
C ILE A 11 -11.33 -8.38 -4.13
N ILE A 12 -10.19 -8.67 -4.76
CA ILE A 12 -9.16 -7.67 -5.02
C ILE A 12 -9.67 -6.74 -6.11
N SER A 13 -9.75 -5.46 -5.79
CA SER A 13 -10.19 -4.42 -6.73
C SER A 13 -9.00 -3.80 -7.47
N ARG A 14 -7.90 -3.52 -6.76
CA ARG A 14 -6.75 -2.79 -7.31
C ARG A 14 -5.48 -3.01 -6.48
N TYR A 15 -4.32 -2.96 -7.14
CA TYR A 15 -3.03 -2.73 -6.49
C TYR A 15 -2.71 -1.24 -6.53
N ASP A 16 -2.31 -0.67 -5.39
CA ASP A 16 -2.03 0.76 -5.26
C ASP A 16 -0.80 1.02 -4.39
N MET A 17 -0.29 2.24 -4.43
CA MET A 17 0.87 2.70 -3.67
C MET A 17 0.42 3.83 -2.72
N MET A 18 0.36 3.54 -1.42
CA MET A 18 -0.12 4.46 -0.39
C MET A 18 1.00 4.89 0.56
N ARG A 19 0.97 6.15 1.00
CA ARG A 19 1.82 6.63 2.10
C ARG A 19 1.23 6.20 3.44
N PHE A 20 2.07 5.65 4.31
CA PHE A 20 1.71 5.32 5.69
C PHE A 20 2.45 6.27 6.63
N GLY A 21 1.72 7.00 7.49
CA GLY A 21 2.29 7.90 8.51
C GLY A 21 1.65 9.29 8.56
N HIS A 22 1.87 10.00 9.67
CA HIS A 22 1.45 11.39 9.88
C HIS A 22 2.38 12.37 9.15
N GLU A 23 1.84 13.52 8.75
CA GLU A 23 2.62 14.60 8.13
C GLU A 23 3.78 15.03 9.04
N GLY A 24 4.99 15.09 8.48
CA GLY A 24 6.21 15.53 9.20
C GLY A 24 7.36 14.52 9.25
N GLY A 25 7.17 13.29 8.77
CA GLY A 25 8.27 12.36 8.49
C GLY A 25 8.84 12.58 7.08
N ASP A 26 10.17 12.64 6.95
CA ASP A 26 10.91 12.86 5.69
C ASP A 26 10.76 11.70 4.67
N SER A 27 9.94 10.69 4.98
CA SER A 27 9.64 9.57 4.11
C SER A 27 8.49 9.90 3.17
N THR A 28 8.84 10.31 1.95
CA THR A 28 7.92 10.41 0.81
C THR A 28 7.51 9.04 0.26
N ALA A 29 8.06 7.96 0.80
CA ALA A 29 7.88 6.60 0.31
C ALA A 29 6.43 6.12 0.38
N LYS A 30 5.98 5.50 -0.70
CA LYS A 30 4.70 4.81 -0.79
C LYS A 30 4.96 3.31 -0.67
N LEU A 31 4.10 2.59 0.05
CA LEU A 31 4.09 1.14 0.12
C LEU A 31 2.98 0.56 -0.73
N LEU A 32 3.22 -0.66 -1.19
CA LEU A 32 2.21 -1.46 -1.86
C LEU A 32 1.05 -1.75 -0.89
N VAL A 33 -0.15 -1.47 -1.36
CA VAL A 33 -1.42 -1.86 -0.73
C VAL A 33 -2.30 -2.54 -1.75
N ILE A 34 -3.21 -3.38 -1.27
CA ILE A 34 -4.22 -4.02 -2.10
C ILE A 34 -5.58 -3.50 -1.67
N GLN A 35 -6.27 -2.82 -2.58
CA GLN A 35 -7.64 -2.39 -2.36
C GLN A 35 -8.59 -3.56 -2.55
N ILE A 36 -9.58 -3.66 -1.65
CA ILE A 36 -10.64 -4.65 -1.69
C ILE A 36 -12.01 -3.98 -1.58
N ASP A 37 -13.04 -4.67 -2.06
CA ASP A 37 -14.45 -4.27 -1.92
C ASP A 37 -15.11 -4.84 -0.65
N ALA A 38 -14.36 -5.57 0.19
CA ALA A 38 -14.85 -6.01 1.48
C ALA A 38 -14.87 -4.84 2.46
N ALA A 39 -15.96 -4.72 3.23
CA ALA A 39 -16.06 -3.72 4.28
C ALA A 39 -14.98 -3.95 5.38
N ILE A 40 -14.15 -2.93 5.62
CA ILE A 40 -13.17 -2.90 6.71
C ILE A 40 -13.55 -1.79 7.68
N ASN A 41 -13.80 -2.18 8.93
CA ASN A 41 -14.30 -1.32 10.00
C ASN A 41 -13.43 -1.51 11.25
N SER A 42 -13.61 -0.64 12.24
CA SER A 42 -13.10 -0.86 13.60
C SER A 42 -13.61 -2.21 14.14
N GLY A 43 -12.72 -3.20 14.24
CA GLY A 43 -13.03 -4.56 14.68
C GLY A 43 -12.50 -5.67 13.77
N ASN A 44 -12.39 -5.45 12.46
CA ASN A 44 -11.67 -6.35 11.54
C ASN A 44 -10.35 -5.76 11.00
N SER A 45 -10.19 -4.43 11.07
CA SER A 45 -8.90 -3.77 10.87
C SER A 45 -7.85 -4.31 11.83
N GLY A 46 -6.64 -4.58 11.33
CA GLY A 46 -5.56 -5.27 12.04
C GLY A 46 -5.65 -6.80 12.01
N GLY A 47 -6.78 -7.36 11.57
CA GLY A 47 -6.96 -8.81 11.44
C GLY A 47 -6.28 -9.40 10.20
N PRO A 48 -6.06 -10.73 10.18
CA PRO A 48 -5.49 -11.42 9.03
C PRO A 48 -6.49 -11.49 7.87
N VAL A 49 -5.97 -11.39 6.66
CA VAL A 49 -6.74 -11.64 5.43
C VAL A 49 -6.31 -12.96 4.82
N PHE A 50 -7.28 -13.78 4.40
CA PHE A 50 -7.04 -15.10 3.83
C PHE A 50 -7.48 -15.18 2.37
N ASP A 51 -6.75 -15.96 1.56
CA ASP A 51 -7.24 -16.38 0.25
C ASP A 51 -8.24 -17.54 0.34
N GLY A 52 -8.78 -17.94 -0.81
CA GLY A 52 -9.71 -19.08 -0.92
C GLY A 52 -9.12 -20.44 -0.53
N MET A 53 -7.80 -20.53 -0.29
CA MET A 53 -7.12 -21.72 0.20
C MET A 53 -6.80 -21.65 1.70
N GLY A 54 -7.21 -20.58 2.39
CA GLY A 54 -6.93 -20.37 3.82
C GLY A 54 -5.51 -19.91 4.12
N ARG A 55 -4.75 -19.43 3.12
CA ARG A 55 -3.40 -18.87 3.33
C ARG A 55 -3.50 -17.40 3.68
N VAL A 56 -2.65 -16.92 4.59
CA VAL A 56 -2.61 -15.49 4.95
C VAL A 56 -2.00 -14.69 3.81
N CYS A 57 -2.74 -13.68 3.34
CA CYS A 57 -2.35 -12.78 2.26
C CYS A 57 -1.87 -11.41 2.76
N GLY A 58 -2.27 -11.02 3.98
CA GLY A 58 -1.89 -9.75 4.56
C GLY A 58 -2.68 -9.42 5.82
N VAL A 59 -2.63 -8.13 6.19
CA VAL A 59 -3.37 -7.57 7.32
C VAL A 59 -4.36 -6.54 6.80
N ALA A 60 -5.61 -6.61 7.27
CA ALA A 60 -6.65 -5.67 6.90
C ALA A 60 -6.37 -4.27 7.49
N PHE A 61 -6.61 -3.22 6.70
CA PHE A 61 -6.37 -1.83 7.06
C PHE A 61 -7.46 -0.94 6.46
N CYS A 62 -7.97 0.01 7.25
CA CYS A 62 -8.80 1.10 6.76
C CYS A 62 -8.01 2.41 6.84
N LYS A 63 -8.05 3.21 5.78
CA LYS A 63 -7.54 4.58 5.83
C LYS A 63 -8.52 5.43 6.67
N ASP A 64 -8.02 6.26 7.58
CA ASP A 64 -8.87 7.11 8.43
C ASP A 64 -9.90 7.90 7.61
N ALA A 65 -11.12 7.94 8.14
CA ALA A 65 -12.35 8.40 7.49
C ALA A 65 -12.50 9.94 7.42
N ASP A 66 -11.48 10.71 7.82
CA ASP A 66 -11.55 12.18 7.90
C ASP A 66 -11.82 12.87 6.54
N ASN A 67 -11.67 12.13 5.42
CA ASN A 67 -11.95 12.63 4.07
C ASN A 67 -13.27 12.10 3.45
N GLY A 68 -14.18 11.51 4.22
CA GLY A 68 -15.51 11.13 3.74
C GLY A 68 -15.53 10.00 2.69
N THR A 69 -14.45 9.23 2.56
CA THR A 69 -14.42 8.01 1.75
C THR A 69 -14.82 6.81 2.61
N ASP A 70 -16.10 6.75 2.96
CA ASP A 70 -16.68 5.57 3.57
C ASP A 70 -16.63 4.41 2.56
N ASN A 71 -16.11 3.25 2.97
CA ASN A 71 -16.06 1.97 2.23
C ASN A 71 -14.86 1.63 1.31
N VAL A 72 -13.66 2.21 1.49
CA VAL A 72 -12.48 1.64 0.81
C VAL A 72 -11.62 0.82 1.78
N GLY A 73 -11.72 -0.50 1.68
CA GLY A 73 -10.89 -1.44 2.42
C GLY A 73 -9.53 -1.66 1.74
N TYR A 74 -8.48 -1.74 2.54
CA TYR A 74 -7.13 -2.06 2.07
C TYR A 74 -6.55 -3.27 2.81
N ILE A 75 -5.56 -3.88 2.19
CA ILE A 75 -4.74 -4.94 2.76
C ILE A 75 -3.28 -4.49 2.66
N ILE A 76 -2.55 -4.59 3.78
CA ILE A 76 -1.09 -4.55 3.79
C ILE A 76 -0.61 -5.97 3.42
N PRO A 77 -0.03 -6.18 2.23
CA PRO A 77 0.29 -7.51 1.75
C PRO A 77 1.45 -8.14 2.53
N THR A 78 1.48 -9.46 2.56
CA THR A 78 2.56 -10.22 3.22
C THR A 78 3.97 -9.92 2.70
N SER A 79 4.13 -9.43 1.47
CA SER A 79 5.42 -8.95 0.97
C SER A 79 5.95 -7.77 1.77
N VAL A 80 5.10 -6.78 2.04
CA VAL A 80 5.43 -5.61 2.87
C VAL A 80 5.68 -6.03 4.32
N LEU A 81 4.83 -6.91 4.87
CA LEU A 81 5.01 -7.41 6.24
C LEU A 81 6.31 -8.18 6.41
N ARG A 82 6.73 -8.98 5.41
CA ARG A 82 8.00 -9.69 5.43
C ARG A 82 9.19 -8.74 5.49
N THR A 83 9.18 -7.68 4.68
CA THR A 83 10.20 -6.63 4.76
C THR A 83 10.22 -5.98 6.14
N PHE A 84 9.06 -5.59 6.66
CA PHE A 84 8.95 -5.01 8.00
C PHE A 84 9.57 -5.90 9.09
N VAL A 85 9.17 -7.17 9.12
CA VAL A 85 9.67 -8.13 10.12
C VAL A 85 11.18 -8.34 9.99
N ALA A 86 11.69 -8.50 8.76
CA ALA A 86 13.12 -8.69 8.52
C ALA A 86 13.94 -7.49 9.03
N GLU A 87 13.53 -6.27 8.67
CA GLU A 87 14.22 -5.05 9.08
C GLU A 87 14.23 -4.87 10.61
N VAL A 88 13.09 -5.09 11.26
CA VAL A 88 12.99 -5.00 12.73
C VAL A 88 13.85 -6.08 13.41
N GLN A 89 13.91 -7.29 12.87
CA GLN A 89 14.77 -8.36 13.39
C GLN A 89 16.25 -8.03 13.24
N THR A 90 16.66 -7.45 12.11
CA THR A 90 18.06 -7.11 11.84
C THR A 90 18.54 -5.89 12.61
N HIS A 91 17.70 -4.85 12.73
CA HIS A 91 18.10 -3.54 13.27
C HIS A 91 17.54 -3.24 14.67
N GLY A 92 16.68 -4.10 15.21
CA GLY A 92 16.01 -3.92 16.51
C GLY A 92 14.93 -2.82 16.52
N LYS A 93 14.71 -2.15 15.39
CA LYS A 93 13.71 -1.09 15.18
C LYS A 93 13.38 -0.98 13.70
N TRP A 94 12.24 -0.37 13.37
CA TRP A 94 11.88 -0.08 11.98
C TRP A 94 12.73 1.08 11.44
N PRO A 95 13.58 0.87 10.41
CA PRO A 95 14.43 1.92 9.86
C PRO A 95 13.68 2.86 8.89
N GLY A 96 12.43 2.54 8.52
CA GLY A 96 11.71 3.23 7.47
C GLY A 96 11.90 2.58 6.10
N ILE A 97 11.43 3.25 5.06
CA ILE A 97 11.56 2.78 3.68
C ILE A 97 12.62 3.66 3.00
N PRO A 98 13.61 3.06 2.33
CA PRO A 98 14.60 3.83 1.60
C PRO A 98 13.95 4.62 0.46
N GLY A 99 14.28 5.90 0.36
CA GLY A 99 13.99 6.73 -0.80
C GLY A 99 15.14 6.70 -1.82
N LEU A 100 14.85 7.00 -3.08
CA LEU A 100 15.88 7.12 -4.12
C LEU A 100 16.71 8.41 -4.00
N GLY A 101 16.19 9.45 -3.34
CA GLY A 101 16.92 10.70 -3.08
C GLY A 101 16.91 11.71 -4.23
N PHE A 102 16.08 11.50 -5.26
CA PHE A 102 15.92 12.43 -6.38
C PHE A 102 14.44 12.58 -6.73
N ASP A 103 14.08 13.75 -7.23
CA ASP A 103 12.76 14.01 -7.80
C ASP A 103 12.74 13.66 -9.29
N PHE A 104 11.56 13.24 -9.74
CA PHE A 104 11.32 12.91 -11.14
C PHE A 104 10.28 13.85 -11.72
N GLN A 105 10.50 14.27 -12.97
CA GLN A 105 9.49 14.91 -13.79
C GLN A 105 9.07 13.94 -14.89
N THR A 106 7.76 13.72 -15.04
CA THR A 106 7.27 12.93 -16.17
C THR A 106 7.50 13.69 -17.47
N ILE A 107 7.95 12.98 -18.50
CA ILE A 107 8.20 13.55 -19.83
C ILE A 107 7.18 12.97 -20.82
N GLU A 108 5.92 13.33 -20.59
CA GLU A 108 4.79 12.90 -21.42
C GLU A 108 4.75 13.64 -22.77
N ASN A 109 5.30 14.86 -22.81
CA ASN A 109 5.35 15.69 -24.01
C ASN A 109 6.42 15.19 -25.00
N GLU A 110 6.00 14.88 -26.24
CA GLU A 110 6.90 14.41 -27.30
C GLU A 110 8.01 15.39 -27.65
N CYS A 111 7.70 16.69 -27.71
CA CYS A 111 8.71 17.72 -28.02
C CYS A 111 9.79 17.78 -26.94
N GLN A 112 9.43 17.61 -25.66
CA GLN A 112 10.40 17.52 -24.57
C GLN A 112 11.29 16.27 -24.70
N ARG A 113 10.71 15.11 -25.03
CA ARG A 113 11.49 13.87 -25.29
C ARG A 113 12.48 14.06 -26.43
N ARG A 114 12.04 14.65 -27.56
CA ARG A 114 12.91 14.94 -28.72
C ARG A 114 14.01 15.95 -28.38
N ALA A 115 13.69 17.01 -27.64
CA ALA A 115 14.67 18.01 -27.21
C ALA A 115 15.76 17.40 -26.32
N LEU A 116 15.39 16.44 -25.46
CA LEU A 116 16.32 15.67 -24.63
C LEU A 116 16.98 14.49 -25.36
N LYS A 117 16.74 14.35 -26.67
CA LYS A 117 17.28 13.28 -27.52
C LYS A 117 16.99 11.87 -26.98
N MET A 118 15.82 11.70 -26.37
CA MET A 118 15.35 10.38 -25.96
C MET A 118 14.96 9.58 -27.21
N GLU A 119 15.44 8.34 -27.31
CA GLU A 119 14.95 7.40 -28.32
C GLU A 119 13.44 7.18 -28.10
N GLU A 120 12.67 7.07 -29.18
CA GLU A 120 11.26 6.70 -29.05
C GLU A 120 11.21 5.33 -28.39
N ALA A 121 10.54 5.25 -27.23
CA ALA A 121 10.24 3.98 -26.59
C ALA A 121 9.39 3.19 -27.58
N GLY A 122 9.98 2.18 -28.23
CA GLY A 122 9.29 1.28 -29.14
C GLY A 122 8.17 0.57 -28.41
N LEU A 123 6.97 1.13 -28.46
CA LEU A 123 5.72 0.47 -28.14
C LEU A 123 5.10 0.09 -29.49
N SER A 124 5.56 -1.04 -30.03
CA SER A 124 4.86 -1.80 -31.07
C SER A 124 3.94 -2.83 -30.44
#